data_AF-A0A5J4UW75-F1
#
_entry.id   AF-A0A5J4UW75-F1
#
_cell.length_a   1.000
_cell.length_b   1.000
_cell.length_c   1.000
_cell.angle_alpha   90.00
_cell.angle_beta   90.00
_cell.angle_gamma   90.00
#
_symmetry.space_group_name_H-M   'P 1'
#
loop_
_entity.id
_entity.type
_entity.pdbx_description
1 polymer ?
#
loop_
_entity_poly.entity_id
_entity_poly.type
_entity_poly.pdbx_seq_one_letter_code
_entity_poly.pdbx_strand_id
1 'polypeptide(L)' 'GVEDDVPYWLVQNSWGTDWGENGFFKILRGSDHCECEDNVTAGYPECL' A
#
# COMPACT_ATOMS: atom_id res chain seq x y z
N GLY A 1 8.63 2.91 1.04
CA GLY A 1 9.97 3.46 1.28
C GLY A 1 10.97 2.76 0.38
N VAL A 2 12.15 2.49 0.91
CA VAL A 2 13.16 1.56 0.36
C VAL A 2 13.64 0.70 1.53
N GLU A 3 13.71 -0.61 1.32
CA GLU A 3 14.23 -1.60 2.28
C GLU A 3 15.17 -2.52 1.51
N ASP A 4 16.41 -2.66 1.97
CA ASP A 4 17.47 -3.44 1.29
C ASP A 4 17.61 -3.10 -0.20
N ASP A 5 17.65 -1.80 -0.52
CA ASP A 5 17.67 -1.25 -1.90
C ASP A 5 16.44 -1.57 -2.77
N VAL A 6 15.39 -2.17 -2.19
CA VAL A 6 14.13 -2.47 -2.88
C VAL A 6 13.06 -1.41 -2.55
N PRO A 7 12.54 -0.67 -3.55
CA PRO A 7 11.46 0.29 -3.33
C PRO A 7 10.13 -0.41 -3.04
N TYR A 8 9.37 0.11 -2.06
CA TYR A 8 8.08 -0.47 -1.68
C TYR A 8 6.99 0.58 -1.41
N TRP A 9 5.73 0.16 -1.56
CA TRP A 9 4.56 0.80 -0.97
C TRP A 9 4.24 0.15 0.37
N LEU A 10 3.95 0.95 1.40
CA LEU A 10 3.42 0.45 2.67
C LEU A 10 1.90 0.44 2.57
N VAL A 11 1.28 -0.71 2.74
CA VAL A 11 -0.16 -0.89 2.55
C VAL A 11 -0.77 -1.44 3.83
N GLN A 12 -1.88 -0.85 4.27
CA GLN A 12 -2.71 -1.40 5.33
C GLN A 12 -3.73 -2.36 4.73
N ASN A 13 -3.75 -3.59 5.22
CA ASN A 13 -4.74 -4.58 4.82
C ASN A 13 -6.01 -4.48 5.70
N SER A 14 -7.11 -5.07 5.25
CA SER A 14 -8.41 -5.05 5.91
C SER A 14 -8.74 -6.32 6.70
N TRP A 15 -7.76 -7.20 6.93
CA TRP A 15 -7.95 -8.51 7.59
C TRP A 15 -7.67 -8.50 9.11
N GLY A 16 -7.66 -7.33 9.73
CA GLY A 16 -7.36 -7.15 11.14
C GLY A 16 -5.86 -7.04 11.44
N THR A 17 -5.54 -6.68 12.69
CA THR A 17 -4.17 -6.40 13.14
C THR A 17 -3.34 -7.66 13.38
N ASP A 18 -3.97 -8.82 13.53
CA ASP A 18 -3.28 -10.09 13.79
C ASP A 18 -2.60 -10.67 12.53
N TRP A 19 -2.90 -10.09 11.36
CA TRP A 19 -2.30 -10.49 10.09
C TRP A 19 -1.10 -9.62 9.72
N GLY A 20 -0.07 -10.24 9.15
CA GLY A 20 1.11 -9.51 8.66
C GLY A 20 1.86 -8.77 9.76
N GLU A 21 2.33 -7.57 9.45
CA GLU A 21 2.99 -6.70 10.43
C GLU A 21 1.97 -5.73 11.03
N ASN A 22 1.23 -6.16 12.05
CA ASN A 22 0.17 -5.38 12.70
C ASN A 22 -0.94 -4.91 11.73
N GLY A 23 -1.30 -5.75 10.75
CA GLY A 23 -2.26 -5.44 9.69
C GLY A 23 -1.65 -4.81 8.43
N PHE A 24 -0.32 -4.62 8.38
CA PHE A 24 0.37 -4.02 7.24
C PHE A 24 1.19 -5.03 6.46
N PHE A 25 1.50 -4.67 5.22
CA PHE A 25 2.48 -5.34 4.38
C PHE A 25 3.18 -4.34 3.45
N LYS A 26 4.28 -4.80 2.84
CA LYS A 26 5.03 -4.06 1.83
C LYS A 26 4.87 -4.75 0.48
N ILE A 27 4.66 -3.97 -0.58
CA ILE A 27 4.60 -4.47 -1.96
C ILE A 27 5.59 -3.71 -2.85
N LEU A 28 6.16 -4.40 -3.83
CA LEU A 28 7.15 -3.84 -4.76
C LEU A 28 6.57 -2.62 -5.48
N ARG A 29 7.31 -1.52 -5.45
CA ARG A 29 6.91 -0.23 -6.05
C ARG A 29 7.71 0.05 -7.32
N GLY A 30 7.05 0.66 -8.31
CA GLY A 30 7.66 1.15 -9.55
C GLY A 30 7.74 0.11 -10.66
N SER A 31 7.00 -0.99 -10.54
CA SER A 31 6.93 -2.05 -11.54
C SER A 31 5.49 -2.49 -11.82
N ASP A 32 4.49 -1.74 -11.35
CA ASP A 32 3.08 -2.15 -11.36
C ASP A 32 2.87 -3.60 -10.91
N HIS A 33 3.53 -3.97 -9.81
CA HIS A 33 3.53 -5.35 -9.34
C HIS A 33 2.12 -5.78 -8.94
N CYS A 34 1.61 -6.85 -9.55
CA CYS A 34 0.24 -7.31 -9.37
C CYS A 34 -0.82 -6.23 -9.67
N GLU A 35 -0.54 -5.35 -10.64
CA GLU A 35 -1.47 -4.28 -11.08
C GLU A 35 -1.83 -3.30 -9.95
N CYS A 36 -0.98 -3.20 -8.92
CA CYS A 36 -1.26 -2.40 -7.74
C CYS A 36 -1.15 -0.88 -7.98
N GLU A 37 -0.57 -0.47 -9.11
CA GLU A 37 -0.34 0.94 -9.47
C GLU A 37 -1.35 1.45 -10.51
N ASP A 38 -2.09 0.53 -11.17
CA ASP A 38 -3.01 0.84 -12.26
C ASP A 38 -4.35 1.47 -11.82
N ASN A 39 -4.93 1.03 -10.70
CA ASN A 39 -6.31 1.39 -10.30
C ASN A 39 -6.38 2.26 -9.02
N VAL A 40 -5.54 3.28 -8.94
CA VAL A 40 -5.50 4.18 -7.78
C VAL A 40 -6.60 5.25 -7.88
N THR A 41 -7.49 5.30 -6.88
CA THR A 41 -8.57 6.30 -6.78
C THR A 41 -8.45 7.10 -5.50
N ALA A 42 -8.74 8.40 -5.57
CA ALA A 42 -8.79 9.31 -4.42
C ALA A 42 -9.98 10.27 -4.53
N GLY A 43 -10.34 10.89 -3.41
CA GLY A 43 -11.40 11.90 -3.35
C GLY A 43 -11.05 13.01 -2.36
N TYR A 44 -11.64 14.19 -2.56
CA TYR A 44 -11.51 15.33 -1.64
C TYR A 44 -12.81 15.49 -0.86
N PRO A 45 -12.79 15.51 0.49
CA PRO A 45 -13.99 15.81 1.27
C PRO A 45 -14.33 17.30 1.14
N GLU A 46 -15.62 17.62 1.06
CA GLU A 46 -16.07 19.01 1.20
C GLU A 46 -16.04 19.43 2.68
N CYS A 47 -15.55 20.64 2.94
CA CYS A 47 -15.70 21.26 4.26
C CYS A 47 -17.06 21.97 4.30
N LEU A 48 -17.89 21.62 5.29
CA LEU A 48 -19.13 22.32 5.61
C LEU A 48 -18.88 23.67 6.26
#